data_AF-A0A2D5X2Y5-F1
#
_entry.id   AF-A0A2D5X2Y5-F1
#
_cell.length_a   1.000
_cell.length_b   1.000
_cell.length_c   1.000
_cell.angle_alpha   90.00
_cell.angle_beta   90.00
_cell.angle_gamma   90.00
#
_symmetry.space_group_name_H-M   'P 1'
#
loop_
_entity.id
_entity.type
_entity.pdbx_description
1 polymer ?
#
loop_
_entity_poly.entity_id
_entity_poly.type
_entity_poly.pdbx_seq_one_letter_code
_entity_poly.pdbx_strand_id
1 'polypeptide(L)'
;MPDKFASQANALALHISDSLPSLLREPEVWSEIDWNYVCIRRKGDLIARIGGPEPSLDVCWISIVETELDDMWDDFRQIISDLLIAGYPGCIDCAGPAATEPWDEQSRRDEF
;
A
#
# COMPACT_ATOMS: atom_id res chain seq x y z
N MET A 1 0.49 16.80 1.47
CA MET A 1 1.30 15.86 2.23
C MET A 1 1.68 16.47 3.58
N PRO A 2 1.24 15.91 4.71
CA PRO A 2 1.99 16.05 5.95
C PRO A 2 3.41 15.52 5.67
N ASP A 3 4.46 16.34 5.82
CA ASP A 3 5.85 16.03 5.40
C ASP A 3 6.40 14.67 5.90
N LYS A 4 5.79 14.13 6.95
CA LYS A 4 6.08 12.79 7.50
C LYS A 4 5.79 11.64 6.54
N PHE A 5 4.73 11.68 5.74
CA PHE A 5 4.31 10.47 5.01
C PHE A 5 5.14 10.16 3.77
N ALA A 6 5.48 11.13 2.91
CA ALA A 6 6.37 10.77 1.80
C ALA A 6 7.85 10.67 2.17
N SER A 7 8.31 11.27 3.28
CA SER A 7 9.65 10.92 3.79
C SER A 7 9.69 9.44 4.19
N GLN A 8 8.64 8.94 4.85
CA GLN A 8 8.48 7.52 5.17
C GLN A 8 8.26 6.63 3.92
N ALA A 9 7.43 7.06 2.97
CA ALA A 9 7.19 6.31 1.73
C ALA A 9 8.46 6.18 0.88
N ASN A 10 9.24 7.25 0.78
CA ASN A 10 10.55 7.23 0.10
C ASN A 10 11.52 6.30 0.82
N ALA A 11 11.58 6.35 2.15
CA ALA A 11 12.40 5.43 2.92
C ALA A 11 12.01 3.97 2.69
N LEU A 12 10.71 3.68 2.60
CA LEU A 12 10.19 2.34 2.31
C LEU A 12 10.55 1.89 0.88
N ALA A 13 10.38 2.76 -0.11
CA ALA A 13 10.74 2.49 -1.50
C ALA A 13 12.24 2.18 -1.66
N LEU A 14 13.10 2.98 -1.01
CA LEU A 14 14.54 2.75 -0.95
C LEU A 14 14.85 1.39 -0.30
N HIS A 15 14.22 1.08 0.83
CA HIS A 15 14.41 -0.20 1.52
C HIS A 15 14.00 -1.41 0.66
N ILE A 16 12.91 -1.30 -0.12
CA ILE A 16 12.50 -2.31 -1.10
C ILE A 16 13.56 -2.46 -2.20
N SER A 17 14.03 -1.35 -2.77
CA SER A 17 15.04 -1.33 -3.83
C SER A 17 16.37 -1.95 -3.37
N ASP A 18 16.82 -1.62 -2.16
CA ASP A 18 18.04 -2.17 -1.57
C ASP A 18 17.92 -3.67 -1.29
N SER A 19 16.74 -4.12 -0.86
CA SER A 19 16.48 -5.53 -0.54
C SER A 19 16.27 -6.40 -1.79
N LEU A 20 15.78 -5.81 -2.89
CA LEU A 20 15.40 -6.54 -4.11
C LEU A 20 15.87 -5.79 -5.37
N PRO A 21 17.15 -5.93 -5.78
CA PRO A 21 17.71 -5.24 -6.93
C PRO A 21 17.01 -5.54 -8.28
N SER A 22 16.25 -6.64 -8.34
CA SER A 22 15.47 -7.06 -9.52
C SER A 22 14.12 -6.35 -9.66
N LEU A 23 13.64 -5.65 -8.63
CA LEU A 23 12.38 -4.92 -8.61
C LEU A 23 12.55 -3.53 -9.25
N LEU A 24 12.63 -3.50 -10.58
CA LEU A 24 12.58 -2.25 -11.35
C LEU A 24 11.13 -1.74 -11.45
N ARG A 25 10.66 -1.02 -10.42
CA ARG A 25 9.81 0.19 -10.49
C ARG A 25 9.14 0.48 -9.15
N GLU A 26 9.40 1.68 -8.65
CA GLU A 26 8.83 2.24 -7.43
C GLU A 26 7.38 2.72 -7.68
N PRO A 27 6.43 2.44 -6.78
CA PRO A 27 5.14 3.12 -6.78
C PRO A 27 5.33 4.58 -6.33
N GLU A 28 4.51 5.48 -6.87
CA GLU A 28 4.48 6.88 -6.47
C GLU A 28 3.36 7.09 -5.44
N VAL A 29 3.71 7.60 -4.26
CA VAL A 29 2.73 7.91 -3.21
C VAL A 29 2.39 9.40 -3.26
N TRP A 30 1.10 9.71 -3.41
CA TRP A 30 0.60 11.08 -3.52
C TRP A 30 -0.36 11.39 -2.37
N SER A 31 -0.21 12.57 -1.76
CA SER A 31 -1.20 13.19 -0.87
C SER A 31 -1.13 14.71 -1.00
N GLU A 32 -2.26 15.38 -1.22
CA GLU A 32 -2.28 16.84 -1.28
C GLU A 32 -2.31 17.46 0.13
N ILE A 33 -2.08 18.77 0.21
CA ILE A 33 -2.30 19.52 1.46
C ILE A 33 -3.83 19.54 1.66
N ASP A 34 -4.31 19.22 2.88
CA ASP A 34 -5.72 19.03 3.26
C ASP A 34 -6.37 17.67 2.91
N TRP A 35 -5.62 16.69 2.42
CA TRP A 35 -6.14 15.33 2.29
C TRP A 35 -5.97 14.53 3.58
N ASN A 36 -7.06 13.95 4.06
CA ASN A 36 -7.10 13.02 5.18
C ASN A 36 -7.02 11.54 4.73
N TYR A 37 -6.36 11.29 3.59
CA TYR A 37 -6.24 9.98 2.99
C TYR A 37 -4.98 9.86 2.11
N VAL A 38 -4.53 8.64 1.85
CA VAL A 38 -3.32 8.33 1.08
C VAL A 38 -3.68 7.66 -0.24
N CYS A 39 -3.01 8.06 -1.32
CA CYS A 39 -3.13 7.42 -2.63
C CYS A 39 -1.79 6.81 -3.06
N ILE A 40 -1.80 5.54 -3.47
CA ILE A 40 -0.66 4.85 -4.06
C ILE A 40 -0.93 4.70 -5.55
N ARG A 41 -0.03 5.22 -6.38
CA ARG A 41 -0.15 5.21 -7.84
C ARG A 41 1.00 4.45 -8.49
N ARG A 42 0.74 3.88 -9.66
CA ARG A 42 1.74 3.26 -10.52
C ARG A 42 1.58 3.82 -11.93
N LYS A 43 2.58 4.58 -12.41
CA LYS A 43 2.54 5.22 -13.74
C LYS A 43 1.29 6.10 -13.95
N GLY A 44 0.84 6.78 -12.89
CA GLY A 44 -0.37 7.62 -12.92
C GLY A 44 -1.66 6.90 -12.54
N ASP A 45 -1.73 5.57 -12.67
CA ASP A 45 -2.92 4.79 -12.32
C ASP A 45 -3.01 4.63 -10.79
N LEU A 46 -4.19 4.87 -10.22
CA LEU A 46 -4.44 4.64 -8.80
C LEU A 46 -4.55 3.13 -8.56
N ILE A 47 -3.67 2.57 -7.71
CA ILE A 47 -3.65 1.13 -7.43
C ILE A 47 -4.11 0.81 -6.00
N ALA A 48 -3.95 1.76 -5.07
CA ALA A 48 -4.48 1.62 -3.71
C ALA A 48 -4.81 2.98 -3.09
N ARG A 49 -5.76 2.98 -2.16
CA ARG A 49 -6.14 4.15 -1.35
C ARG A 49 -6.39 3.75 0.10
N ILE A 50 -5.93 4.57 1.04
CA ILE A 50 -6.18 4.42 2.48
C ILE A 50 -7.01 5.61 2.95
N GLY A 51 -8.24 5.36 3.39
CA GLY A 51 -9.23 6.36 3.78
C GLY A 51 -9.88 7.08 2.59
N GLY A 52 -10.54 8.20 2.88
CA GLY A 52 -11.14 9.06 1.85
C GLY A 52 -12.39 8.46 1.19
N PRO A 53 -12.87 9.07 0.09
CA PRO A 53 -14.05 8.58 -0.60
C PRO A 53 -13.79 7.24 -1.30
N GLU A 54 -14.84 6.42 -1.40
CA GLU A 54 -14.82 5.13 -2.08
C GLU A 54 -14.31 5.28 -3.53
N PRO A 55 -13.22 4.58 -3.92
CA PRO A 55 -12.75 4.54 -5.29
C PRO A 55 -13.46 3.43 -6.10
N SER A 56 -13.11 3.31 -7.37
CA SER A 56 -13.55 2.19 -8.23
C SER A 56 -13.02 0.84 -7.75
N LEU A 57 -13.59 -0.26 -8.24
CA LEU A 57 -13.27 -1.63 -7.81
C LEU A 57 -11.92 -2.15 -8.30
N ASP A 58 -11.27 -1.45 -9.22
CA ASP A 58 -9.89 -1.72 -9.66
C ASP A 58 -8.84 -1.17 -8.68
N VAL A 59 -9.27 -0.47 -7.62
CA VAL A 59 -8.41 0.12 -6.60
C VAL A 59 -8.59 -0.64 -5.29
N CYS A 60 -7.47 -1.08 -4.71
CA CYS A 60 -7.47 -1.63 -3.35
C CYS A 60 -7.80 -0.53 -2.35
N TRP A 61 -8.96 -0.60 -1.69
CA TRP A 61 -9.41 0.44 -0.76
C TRP A 61 -9.42 -0.05 0.68
N ILE A 62 -8.71 0.68 1.53
CA ILE A 62 -8.71 0.48 2.97
C ILE A 62 -9.59 1.59 3.57
N SER A 63 -10.82 1.24 3.92
CA SER A 63 -11.77 2.19 4.54
C SER A 63 -11.40 2.39 6.01
N ILE A 64 -11.03 3.61 6.36
CA ILE A 64 -10.72 4.04 7.74
C ILE A 64 -11.33 5.40 8.01
N VAL A 65 -11.58 5.70 9.28
CA VAL A 65 -11.86 7.08 9.68
C VAL A 65 -10.57 7.91 9.68
N GLU A 66 -10.68 9.21 9.43
CA GLU A 66 -9.53 10.11 9.27
C GLU A 66 -8.56 10.09 10.46
N THR A 67 -9.06 9.85 11.67
CA THR A 67 -8.27 9.79 12.90
C THR A 67 -7.36 8.56 13.02
N GLU A 68 -7.58 7.53 12.19
CA GLU A 68 -6.82 6.28 12.20
C GLU A 68 -5.71 6.23 11.15
N LEU A 69 -5.57 7.30 10.34
CA LEU A 69 -4.64 7.30 9.21
C LEU A 69 -3.18 7.10 9.62
N ASP A 70 -2.79 7.68 10.76
CA ASP A 70 -1.44 7.56 11.28
C ASP A 70 -1.13 6.11 11.72
N ASP A 71 -2.02 5.51 12.50
CA ASP A 71 -1.87 4.15 12.99
C ASP A 71 -1.88 3.14 11.83
N MET A 72 -2.82 3.30 10.89
CA MET A 72 -2.92 2.46 9.70
C MET A 72 -1.67 2.58 8.80
N TRP A 73 -1.11 3.78 8.69
CA TRP A 73 0.12 3.98 7.93
C TRP A 73 1.33 3.30 8.58
N ASP A 74 1.40 3.34 9.91
CA ASP A 74 2.45 2.67 10.67
C ASP A 74 2.36 1.14 10.53
N ASP A 75 1.15 0.58 10.64
CA ASP A 75 0.88 -0.83 10.41
C ASP A 75 1.23 -1.25 8.97
N PHE A 76 0.83 -0.44 7.98
CA PHE A 76 1.16 -0.68 6.59
C PHE A 76 2.69 -0.78 6.37
N ARG A 77 3.45 0.14 6.95
CA ARG A 77 4.92 0.11 6.86
C ARG A 77 5.50 -1.12 7.54
N GLN A 78 4.97 -1.51 8.70
CA GLN A 78 5.43 -2.70 9.41
C GLN A 78 5.18 -3.96 8.59
N ILE A 79 3.98 -4.11 8.00
CA ILE A 79 3.64 -5.25 7.14
C ILE A 79 4.58 -5.33 5.95
N ILE A 80 4.85 -4.22 5.26
CA ILE A 80 5.78 -4.22 4.12
C ILE A 80 7.19 -4.62 4.58
N SER A 81 7.66 -4.10 5.72
CA SER A 81 8.95 -4.48 6.29
C SER A 81 9.02 -5.97 6.61
N ASP A 82 7.99 -6.54 7.24
CA ASP A 82 7.93 -7.94 7.61
C ASP A 82 7.91 -8.86 6.37
N LEU A 83 7.16 -8.45 5.33
CA LEU A 83 7.15 -9.14 4.04
C LEU A 83 8.54 -9.14 3.38
N LEU A 84 9.25 -8.01 3.40
CA LEU A 84 10.61 -7.92 2.88
C LEU A 84 11.58 -8.80 3.66
N ILE A 85 11.52 -8.78 5.00
CA ILE A 85 12.35 -9.63 5.88
C ILE A 85 12.06 -11.11 5.64
N ALA A 86 10.79 -11.48 5.44
CA ALA A 86 10.38 -12.83 5.07
C ALA A 86 10.81 -13.23 3.64
N GLY A 87 11.37 -12.30 2.87
CA GLY A 87 11.90 -12.54 1.55
C GLY A 87 10.84 -12.48 0.45
N TYR A 88 9.76 -11.72 0.59
CA TYR A 88 8.79 -11.48 -0.48
C TYR A 88 9.18 -10.28 -1.35
N PRO A 89 8.93 -10.33 -2.68
CA PRO A 89 8.53 -11.50 -3.48
C PRO A 89 9.73 -12.38 -3.89
N GLY A 90 10.06 -13.38 -3.08
CA GLY A 90 11.14 -14.35 -3.36
C GLY A 90 10.68 -15.80 -3.39
N CYS A 91 9.47 -16.09 -2.91
CA CYS A 91 8.84 -17.40 -3.06
C CYS A 91 7.47 -17.28 -3.72
N ILE A 92 7.34 -17.87 -4.89
CA ILE A 92 6.07 -18.09 -5.59
C ILE A 92 5.26 -19.10 -4.76
N ASP A 93 3.99 -18.80 -4.47
CA ASP A 93 3.04 -19.63 -3.71
C ASP A 93 3.28 -19.79 -2.19
N CYS A 94 4.32 -19.18 -1.59
CA CYS A 94 4.56 -19.31 -0.15
C CYS A 94 3.51 -18.60 0.73
N ALA A 95 2.78 -17.62 0.20
CA ALA A 95 1.77 -16.86 0.94
C ALA A 95 0.36 -17.48 0.85
N GLY A 96 0.23 -18.69 0.30
CA GLY A 96 -1.03 -19.42 0.22
C GLY A 96 -2.03 -18.82 -0.78
N PRO A 97 -3.32 -19.22 -0.70
CA PRO A 97 -4.36 -18.82 -1.66
C PRO A 97 -4.51 -17.29 -1.78
N ALA A 98 -4.30 -16.57 -0.68
CA ALA A 98 -4.39 -15.11 -0.63
C ALA A 98 -3.36 -14.39 -1.52
N ALA A 99 -2.28 -15.05 -1.95
CA ALA A 99 -1.28 -14.48 -2.85
C ALA A 99 -1.40 -14.98 -4.30
N THR A 100 -2.25 -15.96 -4.56
CA THR A 100 -2.39 -16.60 -5.87
C THR A 100 -3.74 -16.31 -6.52
N GLU A 101 -4.78 -16.08 -5.72
CA GLU A 101 -6.09 -15.68 -6.21
C GLU A 101 -6.11 -14.18 -6.56
N PRO A 102 -6.87 -13.77 -7.61
CA PRO A 102 -7.07 -12.37 -7.90
C PRO A 102 -7.71 -11.66 -6.70
N TRP A 103 -7.25 -10.44 -6.44
CA TRP A 103 -7.87 -9.59 -5.43
C TRP A 103 -9.34 -9.30 -5.78
N ASP A 104 -10.26 -9.70 -4.90
CA ASP A 104 -11.68 -9.41 -5.01
C ASP A 104 -12.04 -8.24 -4.07
N GLU A 105 -11.93 -7.05 -4.62
CA GLU A 105 -12.24 -5.80 -3.90
C GLU A 105 -13.70 -5.74 -3.44
N GLN A 106 -14.65 -6.27 -4.24
CA GLN A 106 -16.06 -6.22 -3.89
C GLN A 106 -16.35 -7.08 -2.66
N SER A 107 -15.88 -8.34 -2.68
CA SER A 107 -16.01 -9.25 -1.54
C SER A 107 -15.37 -8.63 -0.29
N ARG A 108 -14.21 -7.98 -0.42
CA ARG A 108 -13.55 -7.33 0.71
C ARG A 108 -14.34 -6.15 1.28
N ARG A 109 -14.99 -5.35 0.43
CA ARG A 109 -15.85 -4.24 0.88
C ARG A 109 -17.11 -4.73 1.57
N ASP A 110 -17.69 -5.84 1.11
CA ASP A 110 -18.92 -6.42 1.69
C ASP A 110 -18.69 -7.08 3.06
N GLU A 111 -17.43 -7.39 3.42
CA GLU A 111 -17.05 -7.96 4.73
C GLU A 111 -17.06 -6.94 5.88
N PHE A 112 -17.14 -5.63 5.60
CA PHE A 112 -17.12 -4.54 6.58
C PHE A 112 -18.43 -3.73 6.60
#